data_AF-A0A9D2NAX7-F1
#
_entry.id   AF-A0A9D2NAX7-F1
#
_cell.length_a   1.000
_cell.length_b   1.000
_cell.length_c   1.000
_cell.angle_alpha   90.00
_cell.angle_beta   90.00
_cell.angle_gamma   90.00
#
_symmetry.space_group_name_H-M   'P 1'
#
loop_
_entity.id
_entity.type
_entity.pdbx_description
1 polymer ?
#
loop_
_entity_poly.entity_id
_entity_poly.type
_entity_poly.pdbx_seq_one_letter_code
_entity_poly.pdbx_strand_id
1 'polypeptide(L)'
;MTKDEIESFITQFPIYQYQFLTPDEIEYNDRVRMICKKECPRYGTSWSCPPAVGTVEECVDRCRQYDDVLFFSSIAQVQDIMNLDESLATKAEHEKMTHLIEQYLRDHSVETYALSSDSCAACEKCTYPKAACRHPEQMFPCIESHGIIVANLVDKFAMDYFLGEQYIVWFSLIFFKNAKTDDAPEQTEAETGASPEDDTETVSETLPEPEKDVDHTPSSDHAQPDNEEEAPAPETLSSDRPLEEDV
;
A
#
# COMPACT_ATOMS: atom_id res chain seq x y z
N MET A 1 -4.95 14.06 16.93
CA MET A 1 -5.55 12.73 17.10
C MET A 1 -4.44 11.70 17.10
N THR A 2 -4.53 10.70 17.97
CA THR A 2 -3.56 9.60 18.09
C THR A 2 -3.98 8.40 17.26
N LYS A 3 -3.04 7.51 16.93
CA LYS A 3 -3.33 6.26 16.21
C LYS A 3 -4.30 5.37 16.98
N ASP A 4 -4.20 5.31 18.30
CA ASP A 4 -5.10 4.54 19.17
C ASP A 4 -6.56 5.03 19.10
N GLU A 5 -6.78 6.35 19.02
CA GLU A 5 -8.13 6.91 18.85
C GLU A 5 -8.71 6.55 17.48
N ILE A 6 -7.89 6.59 16.43
CA ILE A 6 -8.29 6.18 15.08
C ILE A 6 -8.60 4.69 15.07
N GLU A 7 -7.73 3.86 15.65
CA GLU A 7 -7.92 2.42 15.78
C GLU A 7 -9.26 2.09 16.47
N SER A 8 -9.51 2.73 17.62
CA SER A 8 -10.77 2.56 18.36
C SER A 8 -11.99 2.93 17.53
N PHE A 9 -11.91 4.00 16.72
CA PHE A 9 -13.00 4.37 15.82
C PHE A 9 -13.21 3.34 14.71
N ILE A 10 -12.12 2.91 14.05
CA ILE A 10 -12.22 2.09 12.85
C ILE A 10 -12.69 0.65 13.15
N THR A 11 -12.50 0.17 14.39
CA THR A 11 -13.03 -1.14 14.85
C THR A 11 -14.56 -1.24 14.84
N GLN A 12 -15.27 -0.12 14.66
CA GLN A 12 -16.72 -0.07 14.54
C GLN A 12 -17.22 -0.43 13.12
N PHE A 13 -16.31 -0.53 12.14
CA PHE A 13 -16.61 -0.86 10.75
C PHE A 13 -16.11 -2.26 10.37
N PRO A 14 -16.65 -2.88 9.31
CA PRO A 14 -16.17 -4.16 8.80
C PRO A 14 -14.84 -4.02 8.02
N ILE A 15 -13.82 -3.46 8.67
CA ILE A 15 -12.45 -3.46 8.16
C ILE A 15 -11.89 -4.88 8.30
N TYR A 16 -11.26 -5.36 7.24
CA TYR A 16 -10.67 -6.69 7.20
C TYR A 16 -9.25 -6.68 7.79
N GLN A 17 -8.38 -5.82 7.25
CA GLN A 17 -7.02 -5.60 7.75
C GLN A 17 -6.69 -4.11 7.68
N TYR A 18 -5.78 -3.64 8.53
CA TYR A 18 -5.26 -2.28 8.46
C TYR A 18 -3.83 -2.19 8.97
N GLN A 19 -3.13 -1.13 8.58
CA GLN A 19 -1.78 -0.80 9.00
C GLN A 19 -1.61 0.71 9.06
N PHE A 20 -0.87 1.18 10.08
CA PHE A 20 -0.34 2.54 10.09
C PHE A 20 1.09 2.54 9.55
N LEU A 21 1.38 3.50 8.68
CA LEU A 21 2.68 3.69 8.02
C LEU A 21 2.89 5.18 7.74
N THR A 22 4.10 5.55 7.32
CA THR A 22 4.43 6.90 6.86
C THR A 22 4.43 6.99 5.33
N PRO A 23 4.28 8.19 4.73
CA PRO A 23 4.35 8.33 3.27
C PRO A 23 5.67 7.82 2.66
N ASP A 24 6.78 7.89 3.38
CA ASP A 24 8.09 7.42 2.89
C ASP A 24 8.24 5.89 2.90
N GLU A 25 7.33 5.19 3.57
CA GLU A 25 7.26 3.73 3.51
C GLU A 25 6.53 3.20 2.27
N ILE A 26 5.92 4.09 1.49
CA ILE A 26 5.21 3.76 0.25
C ILE A 26 6.19 3.84 -0.93
N GLU A 27 6.23 2.78 -1.74
CA GLU A 27 6.95 2.81 -3.01
C GLU A 27 6.10 3.50 -4.08
N TYR A 28 6.66 4.53 -4.70
CA TYR A 28 6.06 5.27 -5.80
C TYR A 28 6.82 4.99 -7.09
N ASN A 29 6.10 4.60 -8.14
CA ASN A 29 6.68 4.16 -9.40
C ASN A 29 5.87 4.64 -10.62
N ASP A 30 6.51 5.44 -11.46
CA ASP A 30 5.93 5.95 -12.72
C ASP A 30 5.46 4.85 -13.66
N ARG A 31 6.04 3.65 -13.59
CA ARG A 31 5.66 2.54 -14.46
C ARG A 31 4.20 2.15 -14.27
N VAL A 32 3.62 2.37 -13.10
CA VAL A 32 2.18 2.15 -12.86
C VAL A 32 1.32 3.01 -13.79
N ARG A 33 1.73 4.25 -14.06
CA ARG A 33 1.03 5.14 -15.00
C ARG A 33 1.05 4.62 -16.43
N MET A 34 2.02 3.78 -16.79
CA MET A 34 2.05 3.15 -18.11
C MET A 34 0.91 2.16 -18.27
N ILE A 35 0.59 1.39 -17.23
CA ILE A 35 -0.57 0.49 -17.20
C ILE A 35 -1.86 1.31 -17.32
N CYS A 36 -1.99 2.39 -16.53
CA CYS A 36 -3.14 3.29 -16.67
C CYS A 36 -3.28 3.78 -18.12
N LYS A 37 -2.21 4.27 -18.73
CA LYS A 37 -2.25 4.86 -20.08
C LYS A 37 -2.52 3.86 -21.19
N LYS A 38 -2.03 2.62 -21.05
CA LYS A 38 -2.09 1.60 -22.11
C LYS A 38 -3.28 0.67 -21.98
N GLU A 39 -3.68 0.34 -20.76
CA GLU A 39 -4.58 -0.79 -20.49
C GLU A 39 -5.86 -0.36 -19.77
N CYS A 40 -5.87 0.78 -19.07
CA CYS A 40 -7.05 1.21 -18.34
C CYS A 40 -8.01 2.02 -19.24
N PRO A 41 -9.26 1.56 -19.46
CA PRO A 41 -10.23 2.30 -20.28
C PRO A 41 -10.69 3.62 -19.62
N ARG A 42 -10.35 3.84 -18.34
CA ARG A 42 -10.68 5.06 -17.59
C ARG A 42 -9.63 6.16 -17.72
N TYR A 43 -8.47 5.89 -18.34
CA TYR A 43 -7.43 6.90 -18.52
C TYR A 43 -7.94 8.11 -19.31
N GLY A 44 -7.69 9.31 -18.78
CA GLY A 44 -8.13 10.57 -19.41
C GLY A 44 -9.64 10.79 -19.39
N THR A 45 -10.40 10.03 -18.59
CA THR A 45 -11.88 10.13 -18.56
C THR A 45 -12.44 10.70 -17.27
N SER A 46 -11.65 10.80 -16.19
CA SER A 46 -12.15 11.20 -14.88
C SER A 46 -11.14 12.06 -14.10
N TRP A 47 -11.65 12.83 -13.14
CA TRP A 47 -10.82 13.63 -12.22
C TRP A 47 -10.01 12.78 -11.23
N SER A 48 -10.38 11.51 -11.02
CA SER A 48 -9.69 10.56 -10.13
C SER A 48 -8.50 9.85 -10.79
N CYS A 49 -8.30 10.06 -12.09
CA CYS A 49 -7.35 9.29 -12.89
C CYS A 49 -6.38 10.20 -13.66
N PRO A 50 -5.25 9.66 -14.13
CA PRO A 50 -4.32 10.39 -14.96
C PRO A 50 -4.96 10.84 -16.29
N PRO A 51 -4.58 12.00 -16.84
CA PRO A 51 -3.61 12.95 -16.30
C PRO A 51 -4.20 13.97 -15.31
N ALA A 52 -5.49 13.86 -14.94
CA ALA A 52 -6.19 14.84 -14.11
C ALA A 52 -5.60 15.02 -12.71
N VAL A 53 -5.07 13.95 -12.13
CA VAL A 53 -4.47 13.94 -10.77
C VAL A 53 -3.07 14.57 -10.68
N GLY A 54 -2.49 14.95 -11.82
CA GLY A 54 -1.13 15.47 -11.94
C GLY A 54 -0.10 14.42 -12.39
N THR A 55 1.17 14.81 -12.40
CA THR A 55 2.30 13.87 -12.56
C THR A 55 2.45 13.00 -11.31
N VAL A 56 3.28 11.96 -11.38
CA VAL A 56 3.53 11.12 -10.19
C VAL A 56 4.34 11.89 -9.17
N GLU A 57 5.30 12.71 -9.58
CA GLU A 57 6.05 13.59 -8.68
C GLU A 57 5.12 14.52 -7.91
N GLU A 58 4.16 15.18 -8.58
CA GLU A 58 3.16 16.02 -7.93
C GLU A 58 2.27 15.22 -6.95
N CYS A 59 1.94 13.97 -7.29
CA CYS A 59 1.21 13.06 -6.42
C CYS A 59 2.03 12.68 -5.17
N VAL A 60 3.31 12.37 -5.33
CA VAL A 60 4.24 12.03 -4.25
C VAL A 60 4.40 13.22 -3.31
N ASP A 61 4.65 14.41 -3.86
CA ASP A 61 4.80 15.64 -3.09
C ASP A 61 3.55 15.93 -2.27
N ARG A 62 2.36 15.68 -2.84
CA ARG A 62 1.08 15.80 -2.11
C ARG A 62 0.96 14.78 -0.99
N CYS A 63 1.28 13.51 -1.24
CA CYS A 63 1.25 12.47 -0.20
C CYS A 63 2.23 12.76 0.95
N ARG A 64 3.44 13.25 0.64
CA ARG A 64 4.48 13.61 1.61
C ARG A 64 4.19 14.88 2.41
N GLN A 65 3.13 15.62 2.07
CA GLN A 65 2.65 16.71 2.93
C GLN A 65 2.00 16.19 4.21
N TYR A 66 1.73 14.90 4.36
CA TYR A 66 1.11 14.31 5.54
C TYR A 66 2.15 13.58 6.40
N ASP A 67 1.81 13.30 7.66
CA ASP A 67 2.78 12.73 8.61
C ASP A 67 2.61 11.20 8.72
N ASP A 68 1.36 10.74 8.67
CA ASP A 68 1.00 9.33 8.78
C ASP A 68 -0.06 8.95 7.72
N VAL A 69 -0.21 7.64 7.53
CA VAL A 69 -1.15 7.02 6.61
C VAL A 69 -1.85 5.87 7.34
N LEU A 70 -3.18 5.80 7.19
CA LEU A 70 -3.95 4.60 7.48
C LEU A 70 -4.17 3.85 6.17
N PHE A 71 -3.53 2.70 6.03
CA PHE A 71 -3.78 1.74 4.95
C PHE A 71 -4.76 0.69 5.46
N PHE A 72 -5.88 0.48 4.78
CA PHE A 72 -6.83 -0.54 5.23
C PHE A 72 -7.54 -1.22 4.06
N SER A 73 -8.08 -2.40 4.35
CA SER A 73 -8.85 -3.19 3.42
C SER A 73 -10.23 -3.55 3.95
N SER A 74 -11.14 -3.85 3.04
CA SER A 74 -12.40 -4.53 3.35
C SER A 74 -12.68 -5.62 2.33
N ILE A 75 -13.49 -6.59 2.71
CA ILE A 75 -13.87 -7.71 1.85
C ILE A 75 -15.32 -7.59 1.41
N ALA A 76 -15.60 -8.00 0.18
CA ALA A 76 -16.95 -8.16 -0.33
C ALA A 76 -17.08 -9.53 -0.99
N GLN A 77 -18.19 -10.22 -0.71
CA GLN A 77 -18.49 -11.50 -1.35
C GLN A 77 -19.19 -11.24 -2.69
N VAL A 78 -18.75 -11.96 -3.72
CA VAL A 78 -19.31 -11.96 -5.07
C VAL A 78 -19.48 -13.40 -5.56
N GLN A 79 -20.33 -13.62 -6.55
CA GLN A 79 -20.49 -14.95 -7.15
C GLN A 79 -19.32 -15.31 -8.07
N ASP A 80 -18.84 -14.33 -8.84
CA ASP A 80 -17.73 -14.47 -9.77
C ASP A 80 -16.92 -13.17 -9.82
N ILE A 81 -15.67 -13.21 -9.36
CA ILE A 81 -14.74 -12.07 -9.41
C ILE A 81 -14.41 -11.62 -10.84
N MET A 82 -14.61 -12.48 -11.83
CA MET A 82 -14.40 -12.15 -13.25
C MET A 82 -15.55 -11.31 -13.80
N ASN A 83 -16.70 -11.25 -13.11
CA ASN A 83 -17.77 -10.33 -13.41
C ASN A 83 -17.42 -8.93 -12.87
N LEU A 84 -16.90 -8.10 -13.77
CA LEU A 84 -16.44 -6.75 -13.43
C LEU A 84 -17.56 -5.88 -12.86
N ASP A 85 -18.77 -5.93 -13.43
CA ASP A 85 -19.88 -5.07 -12.96
C ASP A 85 -20.32 -5.45 -11.54
N GLU A 86 -20.39 -6.74 -11.24
CA GLU A 86 -20.69 -7.23 -9.89
C GLU A 86 -19.59 -6.84 -8.90
N SER A 87 -18.32 -7.04 -9.29
CA SER A 87 -17.17 -6.66 -8.47
C SER A 87 -17.22 -5.17 -8.16
N LEU A 88 -17.33 -4.31 -9.18
CA LEU A 88 -17.38 -2.86 -9.03
C LEU A 88 -18.57 -2.36 -8.21
N ALA A 89 -19.72 -3.05 -8.25
CA ALA A 89 -20.88 -2.69 -7.45
C ALA A 89 -20.59 -2.78 -5.93
N THR A 90 -19.64 -3.62 -5.51
CA THR A 90 -19.25 -3.76 -4.10
C THR A 90 -18.36 -2.62 -3.58
N LYS A 91 -17.73 -1.86 -4.48
CA LYS A 91 -16.82 -0.75 -4.14
C LYS A 91 -17.50 0.34 -3.30
N ALA A 92 -18.79 0.60 -3.54
CA ALA A 92 -19.50 1.69 -2.88
C ALA A 92 -19.52 1.57 -1.34
N GLU A 93 -19.61 0.36 -0.79
CA GLU A 93 -19.57 0.18 0.67
C GLU A 93 -18.16 0.42 1.24
N HIS A 94 -17.11 0.06 0.48
CA HIS A 94 -15.72 0.37 0.84
C HIS A 94 -15.44 1.88 0.83
N GLU A 95 -15.85 2.59 -0.23
CA GLU A 95 -15.69 4.05 -0.30
C GLU A 95 -16.52 4.77 0.78
N LYS A 96 -17.69 4.24 1.13
CA LYS A 96 -18.48 4.77 2.25
C LYS A 96 -17.74 4.66 3.59
N MET A 97 -17.06 3.55 3.87
CA MET A 97 -16.20 3.45 5.06
C MET A 97 -15.05 4.45 4.99
N THR A 98 -14.41 4.57 3.82
CA THR A 98 -13.32 5.54 3.58
C THR A 98 -13.79 6.97 3.90
N HIS A 99 -14.98 7.36 3.43
CA HIS A 99 -15.59 8.66 3.75
C HIS A 99 -15.88 8.83 5.24
N LEU A 100 -16.42 7.82 5.92
CA LEU A 100 -16.74 7.92 7.35
C LEU A 100 -15.49 8.09 8.20
N ILE A 101 -14.42 7.37 7.86
CA ILE A 101 -13.12 7.47 8.55
C ILE A 101 -12.48 8.83 8.25
N GLU A 102 -12.45 9.25 6.99
CA GLU A 102 -11.90 10.56 6.61
C GLU A 102 -12.67 11.71 7.28
N GLN A 103 -14.01 11.67 7.25
CA GLN A 103 -14.86 12.68 7.87
C GLN A 103 -14.62 12.73 9.39
N TYR A 104 -14.49 11.58 10.04
CA TYR A 104 -14.21 11.53 11.47
C TYR A 104 -12.89 12.22 11.82
N LEU A 105 -11.83 12.01 11.02
CA LEU A 105 -10.57 12.74 11.19
C LEU A 105 -10.76 14.25 11.00
N ARG A 106 -11.44 14.66 9.91
CA ARG A 106 -11.71 16.07 9.62
C ARG A 106 -12.54 16.76 10.71
N ASP A 107 -13.52 16.06 11.28
CA ASP A 107 -14.34 16.56 12.39
C ASP A 107 -13.51 16.82 13.66
N HIS A 108 -12.38 16.13 13.79
CA HIS A 108 -11.37 16.36 14.85
C HIS A 108 -10.27 17.34 14.41
N SER A 109 -10.53 18.15 13.37
CA SER A 109 -9.60 19.16 12.82
C SER A 109 -8.28 18.56 12.31
N VAL A 110 -8.29 17.30 11.88
CA VAL A 110 -7.15 16.66 11.22
C VAL A 110 -7.25 16.88 9.71
N GLU A 111 -6.18 17.42 9.12
CA GLU A 111 -6.07 17.52 7.66
C GLU A 111 -5.85 16.13 7.06
N THR A 112 -6.61 15.81 6.00
CA THR A 112 -6.58 14.50 5.36
C THR A 112 -6.42 14.58 3.85
N TYR A 113 -5.96 13.49 3.25
CA TYR A 113 -6.06 13.20 1.83
C TYR A 113 -6.25 11.71 1.63
N ALA A 114 -7.39 11.30 1.06
CA ALA A 114 -7.71 9.90 0.88
C ALA A 114 -7.62 9.45 -0.58
N LEU A 115 -7.10 8.25 -0.77
CA LEU A 115 -7.07 7.50 -2.03
C LEU A 115 -7.90 6.23 -1.87
N SER A 116 -8.59 5.81 -2.92
CA SER A 116 -9.33 4.55 -2.94
C SER A 116 -9.01 3.72 -4.19
N SER A 117 -9.34 2.44 -4.15
CA SER A 117 -9.13 1.52 -5.27
C SER A 117 -10.01 1.89 -6.47
N ASP A 118 -9.46 1.79 -7.68
CA ASP A 118 -10.13 2.02 -8.97
C ASP A 118 -10.67 3.46 -9.20
N SER A 119 -11.05 3.79 -10.44
CA SER A 119 -11.59 5.09 -10.85
C SER A 119 -12.88 5.45 -10.10
N CYS A 120 -13.08 6.75 -9.88
CA CYS A 120 -14.34 7.30 -9.40
C CYS A 120 -15.50 6.96 -10.34
N ALA A 121 -16.64 6.58 -9.74
CA ALA A 121 -17.89 6.25 -10.41
C ALA A 121 -19.08 7.07 -9.86
N ALA A 122 -18.84 8.15 -9.10
CA ALA A 122 -19.88 8.97 -8.47
C ALA A 122 -20.88 9.62 -9.45
N CYS A 123 -20.52 9.68 -10.74
CA CYS A 123 -21.40 10.21 -11.77
C CYS A 123 -21.34 9.37 -13.05
N GLU A 124 -22.47 9.29 -13.75
CA GLU A 124 -22.59 8.52 -15.01
C GLU A 124 -21.58 9.00 -16.08
N LYS A 125 -21.39 10.32 -16.18
CA LYS A 125 -20.42 10.95 -17.09
C LYS A 125 -19.59 12.00 -16.37
N CYS A 126 -18.28 11.80 -16.30
CA CYS A 126 -17.40 12.77 -15.66
C CYS A 126 -17.36 14.10 -16.44
N THR A 127 -17.16 15.20 -15.72
CA THR A 127 -16.99 16.54 -16.29
C THR A 127 -15.59 16.78 -16.83
N TYR A 128 -14.62 15.91 -16.50
CA TYR A 128 -13.26 15.99 -17.00
C TYR A 128 -13.22 15.90 -18.55
N PRO A 129 -12.36 16.66 -19.24
CA PRO A 129 -11.55 17.79 -18.75
C PRO A 129 -12.27 19.15 -18.85
N LYS A 130 -13.56 19.15 -19.17
CA LYS A 130 -14.29 20.35 -19.63
C LYS A 130 -14.79 21.26 -18.50
N ALA A 131 -15.07 20.71 -17.32
CA ALA A 131 -15.56 21.45 -16.17
C ALA A 131 -15.14 20.80 -14.85
N ALA A 132 -15.21 21.55 -13.76
CA ALA A 132 -14.89 21.07 -12.42
C ALA A 132 -15.69 19.81 -12.02
N CYS A 133 -15.14 19.02 -11.09
CA CYS A 133 -15.82 17.85 -10.55
C CYS A 133 -17.18 18.25 -9.94
N ARG A 134 -18.22 17.43 -10.17
CA ARG A 134 -19.55 17.64 -9.58
C ARG A 134 -19.64 17.16 -8.13
N HIS A 135 -18.72 16.30 -7.72
CA HIS A 135 -18.70 15.65 -6.42
C HIS A 135 -17.30 15.70 -5.80
N PRO A 136 -16.71 16.90 -5.60
CA PRO A 136 -15.31 17.01 -5.15
C PRO A 136 -15.08 16.34 -3.78
N GLU A 137 -16.04 16.44 -2.85
CA GLU A 137 -15.95 15.81 -1.52
C GLU A 137 -16.17 14.29 -1.52
N GLN A 138 -16.71 13.73 -2.61
CA GLN A 138 -16.94 12.28 -2.74
C GLN A 138 -15.88 11.58 -3.60
N MET A 139 -15.09 12.36 -4.33
CA MET A 139 -14.17 11.84 -5.32
C MET A 139 -12.85 11.47 -4.64
N PHE A 140 -12.56 10.18 -4.59
CA PHE A 140 -11.22 9.70 -4.29
C PHE A 140 -10.42 9.50 -5.57
N PRO A 141 -9.18 10.01 -5.63
CA PRO A 141 -8.23 9.58 -6.63
C PRO A 141 -7.90 8.10 -6.47
N CYS A 142 -7.66 7.43 -7.60
CA CYS A 142 -7.28 6.02 -7.63
C CYS A 142 -5.88 5.84 -7.03
N ILE A 143 -5.63 4.78 -6.26
CA ILE A 143 -4.32 4.52 -5.63
C ILE A 143 -3.21 4.41 -6.68
N GLU A 144 -3.44 3.63 -7.75
CA GLU A 144 -2.50 3.42 -8.86
C GLU A 144 -2.25 4.72 -9.64
N SER A 145 -3.23 5.63 -9.63
CA SER A 145 -3.05 6.96 -10.18
C SER A 145 -1.99 7.75 -9.42
N HIS A 146 -1.60 7.40 -8.20
CA HIS A 146 -0.52 8.07 -7.46
C HIS A 146 0.84 7.40 -7.68
N GLY A 147 0.94 6.41 -8.59
CA GLY A 147 2.17 5.64 -8.77
C GLY A 147 2.36 4.56 -7.70
N ILE A 148 1.34 4.29 -6.89
CA ILE A 148 1.41 3.32 -5.80
C ILE A 148 0.98 1.95 -6.33
N ILE A 149 1.78 0.91 -6.07
CA ILE A 149 1.41 -0.48 -6.33
C ILE A 149 0.88 -1.08 -5.03
N VAL A 150 -0.44 -1.30 -4.95
CA VAL A 150 -1.06 -1.87 -3.74
C VAL A 150 -0.45 -3.22 -3.37
N ALA A 151 -0.14 -4.07 -4.36
CA ALA A 151 0.50 -5.36 -4.13
C ALA A 151 1.83 -5.24 -3.34
N ASN A 152 2.66 -4.23 -3.61
CA ASN A 152 3.93 -4.03 -2.88
C ASN A 152 3.67 -3.67 -1.42
N LEU A 153 2.63 -2.88 -1.12
CA LEU A 153 2.24 -2.57 0.25
C LEU A 153 1.69 -3.81 0.96
N VAL A 154 0.85 -4.57 0.28
CA VAL A 154 0.26 -5.80 0.81
C VAL A 154 1.34 -6.82 1.16
N ASP A 155 2.32 -7.03 0.27
CA ASP A 155 3.47 -7.90 0.52
C ASP A 155 4.33 -7.38 1.69
N LYS A 156 4.64 -6.07 1.70
CA LYS A 156 5.46 -5.44 2.74
C LYS A 156 4.86 -5.60 4.14
N PHE A 157 3.54 -5.51 4.26
CA PHE A 157 2.84 -5.57 5.54
C PHE A 157 2.13 -6.91 5.80
N ALA A 158 2.41 -7.93 4.97
CA ALA A 158 1.83 -9.27 5.08
C ALA A 158 0.29 -9.26 5.18
N MET A 159 -0.36 -8.42 4.38
CA MET A 159 -1.82 -8.38 4.25
C MET A 159 -2.29 -9.38 3.18
N ASP A 160 -3.59 -9.64 3.10
CA ASP A 160 -4.14 -10.51 2.06
C ASP A 160 -4.58 -9.67 0.85
N TYR A 161 -4.09 -10.03 -0.34
CA TYR A 161 -4.55 -9.45 -1.60
C TYR A 161 -5.68 -10.28 -2.24
N PHE A 162 -5.71 -11.58 -1.99
CA PHE A 162 -6.62 -12.53 -2.63
C PHE A 162 -7.12 -13.57 -1.64
N LEU A 163 -8.44 -13.73 -1.55
CA LEU A 163 -9.12 -14.63 -0.62
C LEU A 163 -9.91 -15.73 -1.34
N GLY A 164 -9.57 -16.02 -2.60
CA GLY A 164 -10.29 -16.93 -3.47
C GLY A 164 -11.25 -16.23 -4.43
N GLU A 165 -11.88 -17.01 -5.31
CA GLU A 165 -12.69 -16.53 -6.44
C GLU A 165 -14.09 -15.99 -6.07
N GLN A 166 -14.40 -15.91 -4.77
CA GLN A 166 -15.70 -15.45 -4.26
C GLN A 166 -15.58 -14.16 -3.44
N TYR A 167 -14.37 -13.60 -3.29
CA TYR A 167 -14.13 -12.44 -2.45
C TYR A 167 -13.26 -11.42 -3.18
N ILE A 168 -13.72 -10.16 -3.17
CA ILE A 168 -12.95 -9.00 -3.59
C ILE A 168 -12.37 -8.34 -2.34
N VAL A 169 -11.09 -8.00 -2.39
CA VAL A 169 -10.42 -7.17 -1.38
C VAL A 169 -10.28 -5.76 -1.94
N TRP A 170 -10.90 -4.79 -1.28
CA TRP A 170 -10.80 -3.37 -1.60
C TRP A 170 -9.83 -2.69 -0.66
N PHE A 171 -9.06 -1.72 -1.17
CA PHE A 171 -8.06 -0.99 -0.41
C PHE A 171 -8.26 0.52 -0.48
N SER A 172 -7.95 1.20 0.63
CA SER A 172 -7.85 2.66 0.70
C SER A 172 -6.65 3.09 1.53
N LEU A 173 -6.12 4.28 1.21
CA LEU A 173 -5.05 4.96 1.93
C LEU A 173 -5.58 6.32 2.38
N ILE A 174 -5.60 6.58 3.68
CA ILE A 174 -5.96 7.89 4.22
C ILE A 174 -4.69 8.51 4.81
N PHE A 175 -4.13 9.49 4.11
CA PHE A 175 -3.02 10.31 4.58
C PHE A 175 -3.57 11.35 5.55
N PHE A 176 -2.91 11.57 6.69
CA PHE A 176 -3.36 12.52 7.69
C PHE A 176 -2.20 13.21 8.43
N LYS A 177 -2.49 14.43 8.91
CA LYS A 177 -1.58 15.18 9.77
C LYS A 177 -1.68 14.71 11.21
N ASN A 178 -0.54 14.52 11.85
CA ASN A 178 -0.52 14.33 13.30
C ASN A 178 -0.76 15.67 13.99
N ALA A 179 -1.43 15.63 15.13
CA ALA A 179 -1.40 16.78 16.03
C ALA A 179 0.05 16.93 16.47
N LYS A 180 0.73 17.98 16.01
CA LYS A 180 2.08 18.31 16.49
C LYS A 180 1.99 18.47 18.00
N THR A 181 2.57 17.54 18.75
CA THR A 181 3.12 17.86 20.05
C THR A 181 4.32 18.73 19.77
N ASP A 182 4.17 20.04 19.96
CA ASP A 182 5.30 20.97 20.00
C ASP A 182 6.35 20.41 20.98
N ASP A 183 7.58 20.19 20.47
CA ASP A 183 8.83 19.90 21.17
C ASP A 183 8.78 19.01 22.43
N ALA A 184 9.05 17.71 22.27
CA ALA A 184 9.70 16.94 23.33
C ALA A 184 11.22 17.10 23.19
N PRO A 185 11.95 17.62 24.18
CA PRO A 185 13.38 17.83 24.05
C PRO A 185 14.10 16.48 24.02
N GLU A 186 14.99 16.35 23.04
CA GLU A 186 15.99 15.28 22.92
C GLU A 186 16.77 15.18 24.23
N GLN A 187 16.62 14.08 24.95
CA GLN A 187 17.42 13.79 26.13
C GLN A 187 18.83 13.42 25.67
N THR A 188 19.72 14.41 25.67
CA THR A 188 21.16 14.16 25.56
C THR A 188 21.63 13.47 26.83
N GLU A 189 22.07 12.21 26.70
CA GLU A 189 22.78 11.48 27.75
C GLU A 189 24.08 12.23 28.06
N ALA A 190 24.16 12.83 29.26
CA ALA A 190 25.39 13.38 29.80
C ALA A 190 26.11 12.29 30.59
N GLU A 191 27.21 11.80 30.02
CA GLU A 191 28.24 11.03 30.71
C GLU A 191 28.67 11.77 31.99
N THR A 192 28.59 11.09 33.14
CA THR A 192 29.28 11.52 34.36
C THR A 192 30.27 10.44 34.76
N GLY A 193 31.54 10.71 34.48
CA GLY A 193 32.66 10.00 35.09
C GLY A 193 33.01 10.64 36.44
N ALA A 194 33.13 9.83 37.48
CA ALA A 194 34.20 9.86 38.50
C ALA A 194 33.91 8.86 39.63
N SER A 195 34.90 8.00 39.91
CA SER A 195 35.02 7.12 41.09
C SER A 195 35.32 7.94 42.38
N PRO A 196 35.17 7.41 43.62
CA PRO A 196 36.18 6.48 44.16
C PRO A 196 35.66 5.35 45.12
N GLU A 197 36.47 4.29 45.14
CA GLU A 197 36.79 3.26 46.14
C GLU A 197 36.04 3.22 47.51
N ASP A 198 35.56 2.03 47.90
CA ASP A 198 35.69 1.52 49.28
C ASP A 198 35.63 -0.03 49.32
N ASP A 199 36.50 -0.58 50.17
CA ASP A 199 36.77 -1.99 50.41
C ASP A 199 35.61 -2.71 51.10
N THR A 200 35.31 -3.96 50.72
CA THR A 200 34.89 -5.01 51.68
C THR A 200 35.04 -6.42 51.07
N GLU A 201 35.87 -7.24 51.73
CA GLU A 201 35.96 -8.70 51.57
C GLU A 201 34.61 -9.40 51.82
N THR A 202 34.26 -10.41 51.01
CA THR A 202 33.62 -11.63 51.50
C THR A 202 33.78 -12.82 50.55
N VAL A 203 33.80 -14.00 51.13
CA VAL A 203 34.40 -15.26 50.66
C VAL A 203 33.36 -16.20 50.02
N SER A 204 33.84 -17.06 49.11
CA SER A 204 33.35 -18.39 48.68
C SER A 204 31.98 -18.53 48.03
N GLU A 205 31.92 -19.11 46.82
CA GLU A 205 31.71 -20.55 46.60
C GLU A 205 31.86 -20.90 45.09
N THR A 206 32.56 -22.00 44.82
CA THR A 206 32.79 -22.62 43.51
C THR A 206 31.79 -23.74 43.25
N LEU A 207 31.30 -23.90 42.00
CA LEU A 207 31.06 -25.18 41.24
C LEU A 207 30.22 -24.92 39.95
N PRO A 208 30.21 -25.82 38.94
CA PRO A 208 30.83 -25.56 37.64
C PRO A 208 29.88 -25.61 36.42
N GLU A 209 30.44 -25.30 35.25
CA GLU A 209 29.83 -25.39 33.91
C GLU A 209 29.58 -26.84 33.45
N PRO A 210 28.55 -27.10 32.60
CA PRO A 210 28.37 -28.40 31.97
C PRO A 210 29.12 -28.54 30.63
N GLU A 211 29.40 -29.80 30.33
CA GLU A 211 30.37 -30.34 29.39
C GLU A 211 29.97 -30.31 27.90
N LYS A 212 31.01 -30.54 27.09
CA LYS A 212 31.06 -30.77 25.64
C LYS A 212 30.44 -32.13 25.27
N ASP A 213 29.81 -32.20 24.11
CA ASP A 213 29.79 -33.38 23.23
C ASP A 213 29.36 -32.92 21.81
N VAL A 214 29.73 -33.48 20.66
CA VAL A 214 30.75 -34.42 20.19
C VAL A 214 30.81 -34.18 18.67
N ASP A 215 32.02 -34.25 18.13
CA ASP A 215 32.38 -34.26 16.71
C ASP A 215 31.74 -35.45 15.97
N HIS A 216 31.20 -35.23 14.76
CA HIS A 216 31.22 -36.22 13.68
C HIS A 216 31.08 -35.52 12.32
N THR A 217 32.21 -35.37 11.64
CA THR A 217 32.28 -35.30 10.16
C THR A 217 32.04 -36.71 9.57
N PRO A 218 31.66 -36.82 8.27
CA PRO A 218 32.69 -36.90 7.24
C PRO A 218 32.41 -36.17 5.91
N SER A 219 33.52 -35.70 5.32
CA SER A 219 33.87 -35.48 3.89
C SER A 219 32.93 -35.98 2.79
N SER A 220 32.59 -35.13 1.81
CA SER A 220 33.28 -34.93 0.50
C SER A 220 32.88 -35.96 -0.57
N ASP A 221 32.20 -35.52 -1.64
CA ASP A 221 32.82 -35.46 -2.97
C ASP A 221 31.87 -35.00 -4.10
N HIS A 222 32.40 -34.05 -4.89
CA HIS A 222 32.38 -33.99 -6.35
C HIS A 222 31.16 -33.46 -7.15
N ALA A 223 31.45 -32.36 -7.84
CA ALA A 223 31.28 -32.10 -9.28
C ALA A 223 29.92 -31.56 -9.81
N GLN A 224 29.99 -30.28 -10.23
CA GLN A 224 29.25 -29.70 -11.38
C GLN A 224 29.72 -30.35 -12.70
N PRO A 225 28.92 -30.38 -13.80
CA PRO A 225 28.67 -29.18 -14.62
C PRO A 225 27.27 -29.04 -15.28
N ASP A 226 26.98 -27.78 -15.65
CA ASP A 226 26.31 -27.25 -16.85
C ASP A 226 25.05 -27.94 -17.41
N ASN A 227 23.95 -27.19 -17.48
CA ASN A 227 23.36 -26.90 -18.79
C ASN A 227 22.42 -25.67 -18.74
N GLU A 228 22.74 -24.71 -19.61
CA GLU A 228 21.87 -23.64 -20.08
C GLU A 228 20.73 -24.26 -20.91
N GLU A 229 19.49 -23.82 -20.72
CA GLU A 229 18.45 -24.01 -21.73
C GLU A 229 17.77 -22.66 -21.98
N GLU A 230 18.16 -22.09 -23.12
CA GLU A 230 17.74 -20.84 -23.73
C GLU A 230 16.32 -21.02 -24.31
N ALA A 231 15.36 -20.21 -23.87
CA ALA A 231 14.01 -20.23 -24.43
C ALA A 231 13.98 -19.50 -25.79
N PRO A 232 13.36 -20.06 -26.85
CA PRO A 232 13.39 -19.47 -28.18
C PRO A 232 12.48 -18.23 -28.30
N ALA A 233 12.96 -17.24 -29.06
CA ALA A 233 12.25 -16.03 -29.44
C ALA A 233 11.05 -16.33 -30.37
N PRO A 234 9.97 -15.52 -30.34
CA PRO A 234 8.83 -15.69 -31.25
C PRO A 234 9.16 -15.21 -32.66
N GLU A 235 8.91 -16.09 -33.64
CA GLU A 235 9.03 -15.80 -35.07
C GLU A 235 8.04 -14.73 -35.54
N THR A 236 8.56 -13.77 -36.30
CA THR A 236 7.80 -12.80 -37.08
C THR A 236 7.21 -13.49 -38.32
N LEU A 237 5.89 -13.66 -38.38
CA LEU A 237 5.18 -13.96 -39.63
C LEU A 237 4.61 -12.67 -40.22
N SER A 238 5.35 -12.17 -41.21
CA SER A 238 4.92 -11.16 -42.17
C SER A 238 4.05 -11.79 -43.27
N SER A 239 3.22 -10.92 -43.85
CA SER A 239 2.71 -10.90 -45.24
C SER A 239 1.55 -11.81 -45.65
N ASP A 240 0.49 -11.09 -46.04
CA ASP A 240 -0.28 -11.27 -47.28
C ASP A 240 -1.31 -12.40 -47.36
N ARG A 241 -2.59 -12.02 -47.18
CA ARG A 241 -3.66 -12.50 -48.05
C ARG A 241 -4.64 -11.37 -48.42
N PRO A 242 -5.13 -11.32 -49.68
CA PRO A 242 -5.89 -10.20 -50.21
C PRO A 242 -7.36 -10.25 -49.79
N LEU A 243 -7.96 -9.06 -49.74
CA LEU A 243 -9.41 -8.86 -49.72
C LEU A 243 -9.99 -9.32 -51.07
N GLU A 244 -10.89 -10.30 -51.03
CA GLU A 244 -11.85 -10.51 -52.11
C GLU A 244 -13.12 -9.72 -51.76
N GLU A 245 -13.35 -8.65 -52.53
CA GLU A 245 -14.67 -8.10 -52.80
C GLU A 245 -15.40 -9.09 -53.73
N ASP A 246 -16.66 -9.42 -53.45
CA ASP A 246 -17.73 -9.42 -54.45
C ASP A 246 -19.11 -9.84 -53.88
N VAL A 247 -20.07 -8.93 -54.07
CA VAL A 247 -21.55 -9.07 -54.19
C VAL A 247 -22.39 -9.37 -52.93
#